data_AF-A0A6N2F0Y6-F1
#
_entry.id   AF-A0A6N2F0Y6-F1
#
_cell.length_a   1.000
_cell.length_b   1.000
_cell.length_c   1.000
_cell.angle_alpha   90.00
_cell.angle_beta   90.00
_cell.angle_gamma   90.00
#
_symmetry.space_group_name_H-M   'P 1'
#
loop_
_entity.id
_entity.type
_entity.pdbx_description
1 polymer ?
#
loop_
_entity_poly.entity_id
_entity_poly.type
_entity_poly.pdbx_seq_one_letter_code
_entity_poly.pdbx_strand_id
1 'polypeptide(L)'
;MQKAPISNDAPTRWTSLVGAGLLARVWFRSKKLSDLDYWRQSAAKIQLAQLRKLLKKASKTEFGREHDFAKIASLPDAEMLDAYRKSVPVRDWYAFKDRIARMREGGEPDILWPGRVMHFCQTSGTTAGDKFIPLSKEMFRSNYLASLDIFANTHRFGVSVPRLLSGKSLFLGGSSDVTANEHGIKTGDLSGLVVPMIRWPLTACYLPGPKIALMDHWPSKIEAMAEACLDEDVRMISGMCSWALVLFERMVELAKERGREVSCVRDLWPNLDLFVHGGVKYTPFIPRVNEAVFGDPEVDFPTRLELYPASEGFIAIQDTQDDPGLRLNTDLDVFYEFVPLDEIDSENPRAFTCDRVQTGVRYVVVMTTCAGLYRYIIGDVVEFDTIPDPDPSTGAAAAAHGGRAGPPRLRIVGRHRHFINAFGENLIVEHI
;
A
#
# COMPACT_ATOMS: atom_id res chain seq x y z
N MET A 1 -14.97 -17.68 -14.29
CA MET A 1 -14.75 -17.95 -12.85
C MET A 1 -16.01 -17.73 -12.03
N GLN A 2 -16.34 -18.72 -11.23
CA GLN A 2 -17.43 -18.70 -10.25
C GLN A 2 -16.86 -18.22 -8.90
N LYS A 3 -17.56 -17.33 -8.19
CA LYS A 3 -17.17 -16.98 -6.81
C LYS A 3 -17.70 -18.04 -5.85
N ALA A 4 -16.87 -18.48 -4.91
CA ALA A 4 -17.34 -19.35 -3.84
C ALA A 4 -18.39 -18.62 -2.95
N PRO A 5 -19.37 -19.36 -2.39
CA PRO A 5 -20.38 -18.75 -1.52
C PRO A 5 -19.77 -18.29 -0.18
N ILE A 6 -20.39 -17.27 0.41
CA ILE A 6 -20.08 -16.82 1.77
C ILE A 6 -20.78 -17.75 2.77
N SER A 7 -20.03 -18.37 3.69
CA SER A 7 -20.56 -19.31 4.70
C SER A 7 -21.29 -18.57 5.84
N ASN A 8 -22.63 -18.61 5.91
CA ASN A 8 -23.38 -17.87 6.94
C ASN A 8 -23.39 -18.50 8.34
N ASP A 9 -22.92 -19.74 8.53
CA ASP A 9 -23.15 -20.55 9.74
C ASP A 9 -22.02 -20.52 10.78
N ALA A 10 -21.15 -19.50 10.76
CA ALA A 10 -19.97 -19.49 11.63
C ALA A 10 -20.29 -18.97 13.06
N PRO A 11 -19.82 -19.65 14.13
CA PRO A 11 -20.14 -19.28 15.51
C PRO A 11 -19.58 -17.91 15.89
N THR A 12 -20.38 -17.13 16.62
CA THR A 12 -20.02 -15.79 17.11
C THR A 12 -19.10 -15.89 18.34
N ARG A 13 -17.82 -15.52 18.16
CA ARG A 13 -16.84 -15.36 19.26
C ARG A 13 -16.87 -13.94 19.82
N TRP A 14 -16.35 -13.72 21.03
CA TRP A 14 -16.25 -12.37 21.62
C TRP A 14 -15.46 -11.38 20.74
N THR A 15 -14.52 -11.88 19.94
CA THR A 15 -13.75 -11.07 18.99
C THR A 15 -14.60 -10.46 17.88
N SER A 16 -15.83 -10.94 17.67
CA SER A 16 -16.83 -10.25 16.83
C SER A 16 -17.15 -8.84 17.34
N LEU A 17 -17.04 -8.58 18.65
CA LEU A 17 -17.18 -7.24 19.23
C LEU A 17 -16.02 -6.32 18.81
N VAL A 18 -14.80 -6.87 18.64
CA VAL A 18 -13.67 -6.13 18.07
C VAL A 18 -13.99 -5.71 16.65
N GLY A 19 -14.57 -6.62 15.84
CA GLY A 19 -15.03 -6.30 14.50
C GLY A 19 -16.20 -5.31 14.46
N ALA A 20 -17.14 -5.37 15.40
CA ALA A 20 -18.20 -4.39 15.53
C ALA A 20 -17.66 -2.99 15.89
N GLY A 21 -16.70 -2.92 16.82
CA GLY A 21 -16.00 -1.68 17.16
C GLY A 21 -15.21 -1.10 15.97
N LEU A 22 -14.53 -1.96 15.21
CA LEU A 22 -13.82 -1.54 14.00
C LEU A 22 -14.79 -1.05 12.92
N LEU A 23 -15.91 -1.75 12.69
CA LEU A 23 -16.95 -1.34 11.76
C LEU A 23 -17.54 0.03 12.15
N ALA A 24 -17.88 0.23 13.43
CA ALA A 24 -18.36 1.50 13.93
C ALA A 24 -17.34 2.62 13.69
N ARG A 25 -16.04 2.33 13.89
CA ARG A 25 -14.94 3.28 13.65
C ARG A 25 -14.83 3.68 12.18
N VAL A 26 -15.05 2.76 11.24
CA VAL A 26 -14.91 3.02 9.80
C VAL A 26 -16.22 3.42 9.11
N TRP A 27 -17.36 3.45 9.82
CA TRP A 27 -18.68 3.66 9.22
C TRP A 27 -18.83 4.98 8.45
N PHE A 28 -18.37 6.10 9.02
CA PHE A 28 -18.39 7.38 8.28
C PHE A 28 -17.42 7.38 7.10
N ARG A 29 -16.29 6.67 7.25
CA ARG A 29 -15.30 6.54 6.19
C ARG A 29 -15.85 5.70 5.04
N SER A 30 -16.54 4.59 5.30
CA SER A 30 -17.17 3.77 4.26
C SER A 30 -18.22 4.56 3.48
N LYS A 31 -19.05 5.38 4.16
CA LYS A 31 -19.99 6.29 3.49
C LYS A 31 -19.28 7.31 2.61
N LYS A 32 -18.24 7.96 3.11
CA LYS A 32 -17.45 8.91 2.32
C LYS A 32 -16.80 8.23 1.11
N LEU A 33 -16.26 7.02 1.29
CA LEU A 33 -15.62 6.27 0.21
C LEU A 33 -16.64 5.81 -0.85
N SER A 34 -17.91 5.60 -0.50
CA SER A 34 -18.99 5.29 -1.46
C SER A 34 -19.46 6.46 -2.30
N ASP A 35 -19.14 7.70 -1.90
CA ASP A 35 -19.50 8.90 -2.65
C ASP A 35 -18.52 9.14 -3.81
N LEU A 36 -18.75 8.44 -4.93
CA LEU A 36 -17.88 8.51 -6.09
C LEU A 36 -17.88 9.90 -6.74
N ASP A 37 -18.99 10.63 -6.66
CA ASP A 37 -19.10 12.00 -7.17
C ASP A 37 -18.25 12.97 -6.35
N TYR A 38 -18.24 12.84 -5.01
CA TYR A 38 -17.33 13.60 -4.16
C TYR A 38 -15.87 13.37 -4.57
N TRP A 39 -15.45 12.13 -4.80
CA TRP A 39 -14.06 11.83 -5.19
C TRP A 39 -13.74 12.29 -6.60
N ARG A 40 -14.68 12.19 -7.55
CA ARG A 40 -14.53 12.78 -8.88
C ARG A 40 -14.32 14.29 -8.80
N GLN A 41 -15.14 14.99 -8.02
CA GLN A 41 -15.14 16.46 -7.97
C GLN A 41 -14.04 17.06 -7.09
N SER A 42 -13.59 16.33 -6.06
CA SER A 42 -12.74 16.90 -5.01
C SER A 42 -11.28 16.42 -5.04
N ALA A 43 -10.94 15.35 -5.76
CA ALA A 43 -9.61 14.72 -5.70
C ALA A 43 -8.47 15.70 -6.02
N ALA A 44 -8.61 16.50 -7.08
CA ALA A 44 -7.61 17.47 -7.51
C ALA A 44 -7.35 18.54 -6.41
N LYS A 45 -8.43 19.14 -5.89
CA LYS A 45 -8.38 20.12 -4.81
C LYS A 45 -7.76 19.57 -3.53
N ILE A 46 -8.13 18.33 -3.17
CA ILE A 46 -7.58 17.65 -1.99
C ILE A 46 -6.06 17.48 -2.16
N GLN A 47 -5.58 17.10 -3.34
CA GLN A 47 -4.15 16.93 -3.61
C GLN A 47 -3.37 18.25 -3.49
N LEU A 48 -3.91 19.36 -4.00
CA LEU A 48 -3.28 20.68 -3.83
C LEU A 48 -3.23 21.09 -2.35
N ALA A 49 -4.30 20.83 -1.59
CA ALA A 49 -4.32 21.05 -0.15
C ALA A 49 -3.29 20.17 0.59
N GLN A 50 -3.09 18.92 0.16
CA GLN A 50 -2.07 18.03 0.69
C GLN A 50 -0.66 18.57 0.42
N LEU A 51 -0.35 18.97 -0.82
CA LEU A 51 0.93 19.61 -1.15
C LEU A 51 1.19 20.81 -0.23
N ARG A 52 0.22 21.72 -0.12
CA ARG A 52 0.34 22.90 0.75
C ARG A 52 0.61 22.52 2.19
N LYS A 53 -0.09 21.53 2.73
CA LYS A 53 0.11 21.01 4.10
C LYS A 53 1.53 20.49 4.28
N LEU A 54 2.02 19.67 3.34
CA LEU A 54 3.38 19.10 3.37
C LEU A 54 4.44 20.20 3.35
N LEU A 55 4.34 21.17 2.43
CA LEU A 55 5.28 22.28 2.32
C LEU A 55 5.30 23.16 3.59
N LYS A 56 4.13 23.51 4.13
CA LYS A 56 4.04 24.27 5.39
C LYS A 56 4.72 23.53 6.53
N LYS A 57 4.43 22.23 6.68
CA LYS A 57 4.98 21.39 7.74
C LYS A 57 6.51 21.29 7.61
N ALA A 58 7.03 21.07 6.41
CA ALA A 58 8.45 20.92 6.13
C ALA A 58 9.23 22.25 6.01
N SER A 59 8.57 23.41 6.04
CA SER A 59 9.21 24.72 5.78
C SER A 59 10.43 25.06 6.65
N LYS A 60 10.55 24.46 7.84
CA LYS A 60 11.66 24.67 8.77
C LYS A 60 12.73 23.57 8.72
N THR A 61 12.65 22.62 7.80
CA THR A 61 13.72 21.63 7.62
C THR A 61 14.87 22.23 6.81
N GLU A 62 16.03 21.58 6.79
CA GLU A 62 17.15 21.92 5.90
C GLU A 62 16.67 22.01 4.45
N PHE A 63 16.00 20.94 3.97
CA PHE A 63 15.44 20.87 2.62
C PHE A 63 14.40 21.97 2.36
N GLY A 64 13.50 22.21 3.33
CA GLY A 64 12.45 23.21 3.18
C GLY A 64 12.96 24.64 3.10
N ARG A 65 14.08 24.95 3.78
CA ARG A 65 14.78 26.24 3.66
C ARG A 65 15.50 26.39 2.33
N GLU A 66 16.21 25.36 1.89
CA GLU A 66 16.92 25.35 0.60
C GLU A 66 15.99 25.60 -0.59
N HIS A 67 14.75 25.10 -0.50
CA HIS A 67 13.75 25.18 -1.57
C HIS A 67 12.65 26.22 -1.33
N ASP A 68 12.81 27.11 -0.34
CA ASP A 68 11.87 28.21 -0.02
C ASP A 68 10.41 27.76 0.21
N PHE A 69 10.19 26.62 0.87
CA PHE A 69 8.85 26.04 1.07
C PHE A 69 7.88 26.96 1.80
N ALA A 70 8.36 27.80 2.73
CA ALA A 70 7.53 28.78 3.41
C ALA A 70 6.89 29.78 2.42
N LYS A 71 7.69 30.28 1.46
CA LYS A 71 7.24 31.19 0.41
C LYS A 71 6.30 30.46 -0.56
N ILE A 72 6.70 29.30 -1.07
CA ILE A 72 5.91 28.52 -2.03
C ILE A 72 4.53 28.19 -1.45
N ALA A 73 4.46 27.74 -0.19
CA ALA A 73 3.21 27.36 0.46
C ALA A 73 2.27 28.54 0.81
N SER A 74 2.69 29.78 0.54
CA SER A 74 1.89 30.99 0.70
C SER A 74 1.23 31.46 -0.61
N LEU A 75 1.69 30.97 -1.76
CA LEU A 75 1.17 31.30 -3.09
C LEU A 75 -0.23 30.70 -3.32
N PRO A 76 -1.05 31.23 -4.24
CA PRO A 76 -2.25 30.56 -4.75
C PRO A 76 -1.97 29.15 -5.30
N ASP A 77 -2.97 28.27 -5.38
CA ASP A 77 -2.73 26.84 -5.65
C ASP A 77 -1.99 26.55 -6.96
N ALA A 78 -2.34 27.22 -8.08
CA ALA A 78 -1.61 27.07 -9.35
C ALA A 78 -0.17 27.54 -9.26
N GLU A 79 0.05 28.75 -8.74
CA GLU A 79 1.38 29.34 -8.58
C GLU A 79 2.25 28.53 -7.62
N MET A 80 1.65 27.97 -6.56
CA MET A 80 2.32 27.08 -5.62
C MET A 80 2.81 25.81 -6.33
N LEU A 81 1.96 25.19 -7.15
CA LEU A 81 2.33 23.97 -7.89
C LEU A 81 3.46 24.25 -8.88
N ASP A 82 3.38 25.33 -9.64
CA ASP A 82 4.42 25.72 -10.60
C ASP A 82 5.73 26.11 -9.91
N ALA A 83 5.66 26.88 -8.83
CA ALA A 83 6.84 27.25 -8.05
C ALA A 83 7.49 26.03 -7.38
N TYR A 84 6.68 25.08 -6.89
CA TYR A 84 7.16 23.82 -6.33
C TYR A 84 7.91 23.00 -7.37
N ARG A 85 7.33 22.81 -8.57
CA ARG A 85 7.96 22.07 -9.67
C ARG A 85 9.25 22.69 -10.17
N LYS A 86 9.36 24.03 -10.15
CA LYS A 86 10.57 24.77 -10.48
C LYS A 86 11.65 24.66 -9.40
N SER A 87 11.24 24.70 -8.13
CA SER A 87 12.16 24.67 -6.99
C SER A 87 12.72 23.27 -6.73
N VAL A 88 11.88 22.24 -6.84
CA VAL A 88 12.23 20.86 -6.53
C VAL A 88 12.24 20.04 -7.82
N PRO A 89 13.37 19.45 -8.23
CA PRO A 89 13.42 18.55 -9.39
C PRO A 89 12.91 17.14 -9.06
N VAL A 90 12.45 16.41 -10.07
CA VAL A 90 12.09 14.99 -9.95
C VAL A 90 13.37 14.17 -9.73
N ARG A 91 13.39 13.30 -8.71
CA ARG A 91 14.61 12.60 -8.29
C ARG A 91 14.32 11.17 -7.82
N ASP A 92 15.29 10.28 -7.98
CA ASP A 92 15.26 8.95 -7.37
C ASP A 92 15.93 8.94 -5.98
N TRP A 93 15.97 7.76 -5.36
CA TRP A 93 16.54 7.57 -4.02
C TRP A 93 17.99 8.07 -3.87
N TYR A 94 18.80 7.99 -4.92
CA TYR A 94 20.22 8.35 -4.82
C TYR A 94 20.43 9.83 -4.54
N ALA A 95 19.48 10.70 -4.91
CA ALA A 95 19.54 12.12 -4.60
C ALA A 95 19.23 12.44 -3.12
N PHE A 96 18.65 11.48 -2.38
CA PHE A 96 18.32 11.63 -0.96
C PHE A 96 19.27 10.85 -0.05
N LYS A 97 20.07 9.92 -0.59
CA LYS A 97 20.86 8.94 0.17
C LYS A 97 21.72 9.56 1.29
N ASP A 98 22.40 10.68 1.02
CA ASP A 98 23.33 11.29 1.99
C ASP A 98 22.56 11.97 3.13
N ARG A 99 21.43 12.61 2.82
CA ARG A 99 20.52 13.19 3.82
C ARG A 99 19.85 12.10 4.65
N ILE A 100 19.43 11.00 4.00
CA ILE A 100 18.87 9.83 4.68
C ILE A 100 19.92 9.20 5.62
N ALA A 101 21.18 9.10 5.19
CA ALA A 101 22.27 8.60 6.03
C ALA A 101 22.49 9.50 7.25
N ARG A 102 22.51 10.83 7.09
CA ARG A 102 22.58 11.77 8.23
C ARG A 102 21.41 11.60 9.21
N MET A 103 20.19 11.42 8.70
CA MET A 103 19.01 11.21 9.55
C MET A 103 19.05 9.87 10.28
N ARG A 104 19.44 8.79 9.59
CA ARG A 104 19.43 7.42 10.12
C ARG A 104 20.65 7.14 11.00
N GLU A 105 21.86 7.33 10.46
CA GLU A 105 23.12 7.02 11.14
C GLU A 105 23.52 8.10 12.13
N GLY A 106 23.36 9.38 11.79
CA GLY A 106 23.73 10.49 12.67
C GLY A 106 22.61 10.92 13.63
N GLY A 107 21.40 10.39 13.47
CA GLY A 107 20.23 10.77 14.28
C GLY A 107 19.87 12.26 14.19
N GLU A 108 20.25 12.92 13.10
CA GLU A 108 20.06 14.36 12.91
C GLU A 108 18.58 14.68 12.66
N PRO A 109 17.97 15.61 13.44
CA PRO A 109 16.60 16.06 13.23
C PRO A 109 16.50 17.10 12.11
N ASP A 110 15.29 17.34 11.61
CA ASP A 110 14.95 18.49 10.77
C ASP A 110 15.70 18.59 9.42
N ILE A 111 16.19 17.48 8.87
CA ILE A 111 16.84 17.46 7.54
C ILE A 111 15.80 17.42 6.41
N LEU A 112 15.14 16.27 6.22
CA LEU A 112 14.12 16.08 5.19
C LEU A 112 12.70 16.26 5.74
N TRP A 113 12.46 15.94 7.01
CA TRP A 113 11.16 16.07 7.67
C TRP A 113 11.33 16.62 9.09
N PRO A 114 10.35 17.35 9.65
CA PRO A 114 10.49 17.95 10.98
C PRO A 114 10.71 16.92 12.10
N GLY A 115 11.60 17.26 13.02
CA GLY A 115 12.02 16.43 14.14
C GLY A 115 12.92 15.26 13.74
N ARG A 116 13.16 14.37 14.69
CA ARG A 116 13.95 13.14 14.48
C ARG A 116 13.04 12.01 13.97
N VAL A 117 13.41 11.41 12.83
CA VAL A 117 12.76 10.21 12.30
C VAL A 117 13.36 8.98 13.00
N MET A 118 12.52 8.21 13.68
CA MET A 118 12.95 7.09 14.53
C MET A 118 12.87 5.71 13.85
N HIS A 119 12.36 5.64 12.62
CA HIS A 119 12.14 4.39 11.91
C HIS A 119 12.50 4.55 10.43
N PHE A 120 13.17 3.55 9.87
CA PHE A 120 13.49 3.48 8.45
C PHE A 120 13.11 2.11 7.91
N CYS A 121 12.32 2.10 6.84
CA CYS A 121 12.07 0.88 6.09
C CYS A 121 13.33 0.53 5.30
N GLN A 122 13.87 -0.66 5.49
CA GLN A 122 14.83 -1.23 4.56
C GLN A 122 14.08 -1.80 3.37
N THR A 123 14.59 -1.59 2.16
CA THR A 123 14.04 -2.24 0.96
C THR A 123 15.16 -2.95 0.23
N SER A 124 15.00 -4.25 0.01
CA SER A 124 15.93 -5.10 -0.74
C SER A 124 15.83 -4.79 -2.23
N GLY A 125 16.54 -3.75 -2.66
CA GLY A 125 16.56 -3.33 -4.05
C GLY A 125 17.96 -2.91 -4.44
N THR A 126 18.66 -3.81 -5.15
CA THR A 126 19.79 -3.60 -6.07
C THR A 126 21.15 -4.21 -5.67
N THR A 127 21.96 -4.45 -6.70
CA THR A 127 23.41 -4.74 -6.68
C THR A 127 24.28 -3.66 -6.02
N ALA A 128 23.69 -2.52 -5.61
CA ALA A 128 24.39 -1.37 -5.04
C ALA A 128 24.17 -1.16 -3.53
N GLY A 129 23.49 -2.10 -2.86
CA GLY A 129 23.21 -2.05 -1.42
C GLY A 129 21.76 -1.72 -1.07
N ASP A 130 21.46 -1.75 0.22
CA ASP A 130 20.12 -1.53 0.77
C ASP A 130 19.67 -0.06 0.65
N LYS A 131 18.43 0.16 0.22
CA LYS A 131 17.79 1.48 0.28
C LYS A 131 17.03 1.61 1.58
N PHE A 132 17.16 2.77 2.22
CA PHE A 132 16.44 3.11 3.45
C PHE A 132 15.43 4.21 3.18
N ILE A 133 14.17 3.98 3.52
CA ILE A 133 13.06 4.91 3.35
C ILE A 133 12.63 5.43 4.72
N PRO A 134 12.61 6.77 4.95
CA PRO A 134 12.21 7.32 6.24
C PRO A 134 10.73 7.05 6.53
N LEU A 135 10.43 6.66 7.78
CA LEU A 135 9.07 6.46 8.29
C LEU A 135 8.80 7.41 9.47
N SER A 136 8.23 8.56 9.16
CA SER A 136 7.80 9.54 10.16
C SER A 136 6.57 9.07 10.96
N LYS A 137 6.26 9.76 12.05
CA LYS A 137 5.01 9.52 12.81
C LYS A 137 3.78 9.77 11.94
N GLU A 138 3.84 10.80 11.08
CA GLU A 138 2.79 11.11 10.12
C GLU A 138 2.63 10.01 9.06
N MET A 139 3.71 9.39 8.59
CA MET A 139 3.65 8.25 7.67
C MET A 139 3.02 7.02 8.31
N PHE A 140 3.40 6.68 9.55
CA PHE A 140 2.71 5.61 10.29
C PHE A 140 1.22 5.89 10.45
N ARG A 141 0.84 7.14 10.72
CA ARG A 141 -0.58 7.54 10.79
C ARG A 141 -1.26 7.41 9.43
N SER A 142 -0.62 7.84 8.35
CA SER A 142 -1.14 7.72 6.98
C SER A 142 -1.40 6.24 6.64
N ASN A 143 -0.42 5.36 6.83
CA ASN A 143 -0.54 3.93 6.59
C ASN A 143 -1.60 3.27 7.50
N TYR A 144 -1.74 3.72 8.75
CA TYR A 144 -2.81 3.26 9.64
C TYR A 144 -4.21 3.69 9.17
N LEU A 145 -4.36 4.90 8.62
CA LEU A 145 -5.64 5.33 8.04
C LEU A 145 -5.95 4.56 6.76
N ALA A 146 -4.94 4.29 5.92
CA ALA A 146 -5.09 3.44 4.73
C ALA A 146 -5.50 2.01 5.10
N SER A 147 -4.97 1.44 6.19
CA SER A 147 -5.37 0.11 6.64
C SER A 147 -6.82 0.07 7.16
N LEU A 148 -7.34 1.18 7.72
CA LEU A 148 -8.76 1.31 8.02
C LEU A 148 -9.63 1.36 6.75
N ASP A 149 -9.12 1.92 5.66
CA ASP A 149 -9.82 1.93 4.36
C ASP A 149 -9.99 0.52 3.78
N ILE A 150 -9.11 -0.44 4.12
CA ILE A 150 -9.29 -1.87 3.81
C ILE A 150 -10.62 -2.35 4.39
N PHE A 151 -10.82 -2.20 5.70
CA PHE A 151 -12.04 -2.63 6.36
C PHE A 151 -13.28 -1.82 5.94
N ALA A 152 -13.11 -0.54 5.62
CA ALA A 152 -14.18 0.29 5.09
C ALA A 152 -14.67 -0.23 3.73
N ASN A 153 -13.75 -0.57 2.82
CA ASN A 153 -14.08 -1.14 1.51
C ASN A 153 -14.60 -2.58 1.63
N THR A 154 -14.00 -3.41 2.48
CA THR A 154 -14.53 -4.74 2.82
C THR A 154 -16.00 -4.68 3.25
N HIS A 155 -16.37 -3.71 4.09
CA HIS A 155 -17.77 -3.50 4.47
C HIS A 155 -18.64 -3.04 3.27
N ARG A 156 -18.16 -2.10 2.45
CA ARG A 156 -18.85 -1.66 1.23
C ARG A 156 -19.07 -2.80 0.23
N PHE A 157 -18.19 -3.78 0.25
CA PHE A 157 -18.22 -5.00 -0.54
C PHE A 157 -19.22 -6.04 0.02
N GLY A 158 -19.96 -5.71 1.08
CA GLY A 158 -20.97 -6.59 1.68
C GLY A 158 -20.39 -7.63 2.64
N VAL A 159 -19.09 -7.58 2.93
CA VAL A 159 -18.46 -8.52 3.87
C VAL A 159 -18.63 -8.02 5.30
N SER A 160 -19.13 -8.88 6.17
CA SER A 160 -19.32 -8.57 7.59
C SER A 160 -17.99 -8.53 8.35
N VAL A 161 -17.51 -7.32 8.66
CA VAL A 161 -16.30 -7.12 9.49
C VAL A 161 -16.40 -7.80 10.87
N PRO A 162 -17.55 -7.75 11.59
CA PRO A 162 -17.74 -8.54 12.81
C PRO A 162 -17.57 -10.05 12.61
N ARG A 163 -18.05 -10.60 11.50
CA ARG A 163 -17.89 -12.03 11.18
C ARG A 163 -16.45 -12.36 10.78
N LEU A 164 -15.77 -11.50 10.04
CA LEU A 164 -14.35 -11.69 9.72
C LEU A 164 -13.49 -11.75 10.99
N LEU A 165 -13.69 -10.80 11.91
CA LEU A 165 -12.91 -10.73 13.15
C LEU A 165 -13.42 -11.66 14.26
N SER A 166 -14.50 -12.43 14.04
CA SER A 166 -14.82 -13.53 14.94
C SER A 166 -13.91 -14.74 14.73
N GLY A 167 -13.14 -14.78 13.64
CA GLY A 167 -12.03 -15.71 13.41
C GLY A 167 -10.67 -14.99 13.46
N LYS A 168 -9.70 -15.51 12.71
CA LYS A 168 -8.35 -14.97 12.61
C LYS A 168 -8.12 -14.24 11.27
N SER A 169 -7.39 -13.15 11.34
CA SER A 169 -6.84 -12.40 10.22
C SER A 169 -5.33 -12.64 10.17
N LEU A 170 -4.90 -13.35 9.14
CA LEU A 170 -3.50 -13.67 8.90
C LEU A 170 -2.84 -12.53 8.11
N PHE A 171 -1.76 -11.98 8.66
CA PHE A 171 -0.92 -11.02 7.94
C PHE A 171 0.41 -11.67 7.55
N LEU A 172 0.58 -11.87 6.25
CA LEU A 172 1.78 -12.43 5.63
C LEU A 172 2.79 -11.30 5.38
N GLY A 173 3.64 -11.05 6.37
CA GLY A 173 4.75 -10.11 6.28
C GLY A 173 6.07 -10.80 5.92
N GLY A 174 6.99 -10.04 5.30
CA GLY A 174 8.33 -10.52 4.94
C GLY A 174 9.17 -10.88 6.16
N SER A 175 10.30 -11.54 5.94
CA SER A 175 11.28 -11.81 6.98
C SER A 175 11.93 -10.52 7.46
N SER A 176 11.71 -10.13 8.72
CA SER A 176 12.19 -8.85 9.22
C SER A 176 12.86 -9.00 10.57
N ASP A 177 14.18 -8.79 10.62
CA ASP A 177 14.86 -8.42 11.87
C ASP A 177 14.80 -6.90 12.03
N VAL A 178 14.26 -6.43 13.16
CA VAL A 178 14.18 -5.00 13.47
C VAL A 178 15.35 -4.65 14.36
N THR A 179 16.36 -4.02 13.79
CA THR A 179 17.57 -3.59 14.49
C THR A 179 17.43 -2.14 14.94
N ALA A 180 18.14 -1.76 16.01
CA ALA A 180 18.25 -0.37 16.45
C ALA A 180 19.73 0.03 16.54
N ASN A 181 20.06 1.24 16.07
CA ASN A 181 21.41 1.79 16.22
C ASN A 181 21.61 2.49 17.58
N GLU A 182 22.78 3.09 17.79
CA GLU A 182 23.14 3.80 19.03
C GLU A 182 22.23 4.99 19.38
N HIS A 183 21.49 5.51 18.40
CA HIS A 183 20.50 6.58 18.60
C HIS A 183 19.08 6.05 18.86
N GLY A 184 18.91 4.73 18.95
CA GLY A 184 17.61 4.07 19.10
C GLY A 184 16.74 4.12 17.84
N ILE A 185 17.33 4.43 16.68
CA ILE A 185 16.63 4.47 15.40
C ILE A 185 16.48 3.05 14.87
N LYS A 186 15.23 2.66 14.60
CA LYS A 186 14.89 1.31 14.17
C LYS A 186 14.93 1.15 12.66
N THR A 187 15.50 0.04 12.20
CA THR A 187 15.56 -0.33 10.78
C THR A 187 15.04 -1.74 10.59
N GLY A 188 14.25 -1.97 9.55
CA GLY A 188 13.72 -3.28 9.17
C GLY A 188 12.65 -3.11 8.07
N ASP A 189 12.00 -4.19 7.64
CA ASP A 189 10.91 -4.02 6.65
C ASP A 189 9.69 -3.35 7.29
N LEU A 190 8.87 -2.72 6.45
CA LEU A 190 7.65 -2.05 6.88
C LEU A 190 6.73 -2.99 7.67
N SER A 191 6.57 -4.24 7.23
CA SER A 191 5.75 -5.24 7.93
C SER A 191 6.26 -5.54 9.33
N GLY A 192 7.58 -5.67 9.53
CA GLY A 192 8.17 -5.89 10.85
C GLY A 192 8.03 -4.67 11.77
N LEU A 193 8.17 -3.46 11.21
CA LEU A 193 8.06 -2.22 11.97
C LEU A 193 6.64 -1.93 12.48
N VAL A 194 5.60 -2.42 11.79
CA VAL A 194 4.20 -2.25 12.22
C VAL A 194 3.72 -3.30 13.22
N VAL A 195 4.35 -4.48 13.28
CA VAL A 195 3.93 -5.59 14.18
C VAL A 195 3.82 -5.15 15.65
N PRO A 196 4.82 -4.44 16.24
CA PRO A 196 4.73 -3.96 17.62
C PRO A 196 3.59 -2.94 17.86
N MET A 197 2.98 -2.39 16.80
CA MET A 197 1.87 -1.45 16.90
C MET A 197 0.51 -2.15 17.00
N ILE A 198 0.43 -3.44 16.70
CA ILE A 198 -0.80 -4.23 16.85
C ILE A 198 -1.00 -4.52 18.34
N ARG A 199 -2.00 -3.87 18.94
CA ARG A 199 -2.30 -3.96 20.38
C ARG A 199 -3.59 -4.70 20.66
N TRP A 200 -3.73 -5.19 21.88
CA TRP A 200 -5.01 -5.69 22.36
C TRP A 200 -6.10 -4.59 22.20
N PRO A 201 -7.30 -4.93 21.70
CA PRO A 201 -7.83 -6.28 21.46
C PRO A 201 -7.57 -6.87 20.06
N LEU A 202 -6.97 -6.13 19.11
CA LEU A 202 -6.71 -6.62 17.75
C LEU A 202 -5.78 -7.83 17.72
N THR A 203 -4.84 -7.92 18.68
CA THR A 203 -3.95 -9.09 18.83
C THR A 203 -4.71 -10.41 19.02
N ALA A 204 -5.94 -10.40 19.53
CA ALA A 204 -6.75 -11.61 19.67
C ALA A 204 -7.21 -12.19 18.33
N CYS A 205 -7.33 -11.35 17.30
CA CYS A 205 -7.75 -11.73 15.95
C CYS A 205 -6.56 -11.88 15.00
N TYR A 206 -5.34 -11.55 15.43
CA TYR A 206 -4.15 -11.48 14.57
C TYR A 206 -3.39 -12.81 14.53
N LEU A 207 -2.97 -13.21 13.34
CA LEU A 207 -1.99 -14.28 13.09
C LEU A 207 -0.84 -13.75 12.21
N PRO A 208 0.37 -14.34 12.29
CA PRO A 208 0.76 -15.52 13.09
C PRO A 208 1.17 -15.19 14.54
N GLY A 209 1.05 -13.92 14.96
CA GLY A 209 1.55 -13.45 16.24
C GLY A 209 2.95 -12.84 16.13
N PRO A 210 3.34 -11.95 17.06
CA PRO A 210 4.52 -11.10 16.91
C PRO A 210 5.83 -11.89 16.88
N LYS A 211 5.93 -13.00 17.63
CA LYS A 211 7.14 -13.85 17.66
C LYS A 211 7.45 -14.43 16.28
N ILE A 212 6.42 -14.95 15.60
CA ILE A 212 6.58 -15.58 14.28
C ILE A 212 6.73 -14.50 13.20
N ALA A 213 5.97 -13.41 13.32
CA ALA A 213 6.00 -12.34 12.33
C ALA A 213 7.38 -11.65 12.21
N LEU A 214 8.17 -11.64 13.29
CA LEU A 214 9.51 -11.04 13.37
C LEU A 214 10.66 -12.05 13.16
N MET A 215 10.37 -13.26 12.68
CA MET A 215 11.42 -14.20 12.27
C MET A 215 12.10 -13.70 10.99
N ASP A 216 13.42 -13.86 10.93
CA ASP A 216 14.32 -13.43 9.84
C ASP A 216 14.57 -14.54 8.80
N HIS A 217 14.62 -15.80 9.22
CA HIS A 217 14.82 -16.92 8.30
C HIS A 217 13.49 -17.38 7.66
N TRP A 218 13.32 -17.07 6.37
CA TRP A 218 12.07 -17.30 5.64
C TRP A 218 11.55 -18.75 5.68
N PRO A 219 12.36 -19.79 5.38
CA PRO A 219 11.89 -21.18 5.47
C PRO A 219 11.38 -21.56 6.86
N SER A 220 12.12 -21.20 7.92
CA SER A 220 11.69 -21.47 9.30
C SER A 220 10.45 -20.68 9.69
N LYS A 221 10.31 -19.46 9.15
CA LYS A 221 9.12 -18.64 9.37
C LYS A 221 7.89 -19.27 8.74
N ILE A 222 7.99 -19.73 7.48
CA ILE A 222 6.88 -20.43 6.80
C ILE A 222 6.46 -21.67 7.59
N GLU A 223 7.42 -22.46 8.09
CA GLU A 223 7.12 -23.62 8.93
C GLU A 223 6.33 -23.22 10.19
N ALA A 224 6.85 -22.26 10.95
CA ALA A 224 6.20 -21.79 12.16
C ALA A 224 4.81 -21.16 11.89
N MET A 225 4.65 -20.47 10.75
CA MET A 225 3.36 -19.94 10.32
C MET A 225 2.37 -21.06 9.99
N ALA A 226 2.80 -22.09 9.26
CA ALA A 226 1.96 -23.24 8.94
C ALA A 226 1.48 -23.93 10.22
N GLU A 227 2.38 -24.21 11.16
CA GLU A 227 2.02 -24.79 12.46
C GLU A 227 1.04 -23.93 13.25
N ALA A 228 1.27 -22.61 13.29
CA ALA A 228 0.46 -21.68 14.08
C ALA A 228 -0.95 -21.44 13.49
N CYS A 229 -1.14 -21.68 12.20
CA CYS A 229 -2.39 -21.37 11.53
C CYS A 229 -3.23 -22.63 11.17
N LEU A 230 -2.65 -23.83 11.25
CA LEU A 230 -3.27 -25.09 10.80
C LEU A 230 -4.63 -25.40 11.45
N ASP A 231 -4.77 -25.08 12.74
CA ASP A 231 -5.93 -25.41 13.56
C ASP A 231 -6.77 -24.15 13.89
N GLU A 232 -6.47 -23.02 13.25
CA GLU A 232 -7.16 -21.75 13.45
C GLU A 232 -8.27 -21.52 12.42
N ASP A 233 -9.32 -20.83 12.86
CA ASP A 233 -10.41 -20.39 11.97
C ASP A 233 -10.01 -19.10 11.25
N VAL A 234 -9.16 -19.23 10.23
CA VAL A 234 -8.70 -18.09 9.42
C VAL A 234 -9.79 -17.66 8.44
N ARG A 235 -10.16 -16.37 8.50
CA ARG A 235 -11.25 -15.80 7.70
C ARG A 235 -10.80 -14.72 6.73
N MET A 236 -9.59 -14.19 6.95
CA MET A 236 -8.98 -13.18 6.12
C MET A 236 -7.47 -13.41 6.05
N ILE A 237 -6.91 -13.19 4.87
CA ILE A 237 -5.47 -13.17 4.66
C ILE A 237 -5.10 -11.84 4.01
N SER A 238 -3.99 -11.26 4.43
CA SER A 238 -3.40 -10.06 3.83
C SER A 238 -1.92 -10.30 3.54
N GLY A 239 -1.50 -10.21 2.28
CA GLY A 239 -0.09 -10.28 1.89
C GLY A 239 0.13 -10.55 0.39
N MET A 240 1.38 -10.81 0.01
CA MET A 240 1.72 -11.13 -1.38
C MET A 240 1.28 -12.53 -1.78
N CYS A 241 0.82 -12.66 -3.03
CA CYS A 241 0.22 -13.89 -3.55
C CYS A 241 1.23 -15.05 -3.65
N SER A 242 2.47 -14.74 -4.03
CA SER A 242 3.59 -15.68 -4.06
C SER A 242 3.83 -16.32 -2.68
N TRP A 243 3.86 -15.49 -1.62
CA TRP A 243 4.06 -15.95 -0.26
C TRP A 243 2.86 -16.72 0.29
N ALA A 244 1.65 -16.29 -0.07
CA ALA A 244 0.42 -17.00 0.29
C ALA A 244 0.43 -18.42 -0.30
N LEU A 245 0.80 -18.58 -1.58
CA LEU A 245 0.92 -19.90 -2.22
C LEU A 245 1.89 -20.82 -1.49
N VAL A 246 3.09 -20.33 -1.15
CA VAL A 246 4.08 -21.12 -0.42
C VAL A 246 3.54 -21.58 0.95
N LEU A 247 2.84 -20.70 1.66
CA LEU A 247 2.20 -21.07 2.92
C LEU A 247 1.07 -22.09 2.71
N PHE A 248 0.23 -21.92 1.69
CA PHE A 248 -0.88 -22.82 1.37
C PHE A 248 -0.40 -24.24 1.08
N GLU A 249 0.60 -24.35 0.21
CA GLU A 249 1.27 -25.61 -0.13
C GLU A 249 1.81 -26.27 1.15
N ARG A 250 2.58 -25.52 1.96
CA ARG A 250 3.15 -26.07 3.21
C ARG A 250 2.09 -26.49 4.22
N MET A 251 1.00 -25.75 4.37
CA MET A 251 -0.07 -26.11 5.31
C MET A 251 -0.79 -27.40 4.89
N VAL A 252 -1.07 -27.58 3.60
CA VAL A 252 -1.69 -28.80 3.08
C VAL A 252 -0.76 -30.00 3.28
N GLU A 253 0.54 -29.84 3.03
CA GLU A 253 1.56 -30.86 3.33
C GLU A 253 1.59 -31.21 4.82
N LEU A 254 1.69 -30.21 5.70
CA LEU A 254 1.72 -30.40 7.15
C LEU A 254 0.44 -31.08 7.67
N ALA A 255 -0.73 -30.74 7.11
CA ALA A 255 -1.99 -31.41 7.45
C ALA A 255 -1.95 -32.89 7.09
N LYS A 256 -1.44 -33.25 5.90
CA LYS A 256 -1.29 -34.64 5.45
C LYS A 256 -0.27 -35.41 6.28
N GLU A 257 0.86 -34.78 6.64
CA GLU A 257 1.85 -35.33 7.57
C GLU A 257 1.23 -35.68 8.94
N ARG A 258 0.26 -34.87 9.40
CA ARG A 258 -0.52 -35.12 10.61
C ARG A 258 -1.70 -36.08 10.42
N GLY A 259 -1.81 -36.73 9.25
CA GLY A 259 -2.85 -37.72 8.95
C GLY A 259 -4.24 -37.14 8.68
N ARG A 260 -4.35 -35.84 8.37
CA ARG A 260 -5.64 -35.22 7.96
C ARG A 260 -5.86 -35.45 6.47
N GLU A 261 -7.08 -35.85 6.12
CA GLU A 261 -7.53 -35.91 4.72
C GLU A 261 -7.92 -34.51 4.25
N VAL A 262 -6.99 -33.82 3.59
CA VAL A 262 -7.21 -32.50 2.98
C VAL A 262 -6.64 -32.46 1.58
N SER A 263 -7.33 -31.78 0.67
CA SER A 263 -6.90 -31.56 -0.71
C SER A 263 -6.51 -30.10 -0.97
N CYS A 264 -7.15 -29.15 -0.27
CA CYS A 264 -6.95 -27.73 -0.47
C CYS A 264 -7.03 -26.95 0.86
N VAL A 265 -6.69 -25.66 0.84
CA VAL A 265 -6.73 -24.81 2.05
C VAL A 265 -8.15 -24.64 2.59
N ARG A 266 -9.19 -24.67 1.74
CA ARG A 266 -10.59 -24.56 2.18
C ARG A 266 -11.00 -25.67 3.16
N ASP A 267 -10.40 -26.86 3.06
CA ASP A 267 -10.64 -27.95 4.01
C ASP A 267 -10.11 -27.64 5.42
N LEU A 268 -9.08 -26.79 5.49
CA LEU A 268 -8.50 -26.29 6.75
C LEU A 268 -9.25 -25.04 7.23
N TRP A 269 -9.55 -24.12 6.31
CA TRP A 269 -10.12 -22.80 6.57
C TRP A 269 -11.45 -22.60 5.82
N PRO A 270 -12.53 -23.24 6.28
CA PRO A 270 -13.81 -23.22 5.58
C PRO A 270 -14.44 -21.82 5.51
N ASN A 271 -14.07 -20.90 6.40
CA ASN A 271 -14.60 -19.55 6.50
C ASN A 271 -13.68 -18.47 5.90
N LEU A 272 -12.68 -18.85 5.10
CA LEU A 272 -11.80 -17.92 4.41
C LEU A 272 -12.55 -17.17 3.30
N ASP A 273 -12.97 -15.94 3.57
CA ASP A 273 -13.83 -15.17 2.66
C ASP A 273 -13.12 -14.00 1.99
N LEU A 274 -12.05 -13.49 2.59
CA LEU A 274 -11.36 -12.29 2.13
C LEU A 274 -9.88 -12.54 1.89
N PHE A 275 -9.45 -12.31 0.65
CA PHE A 275 -8.03 -12.22 0.30
C PHE A 275 -7.65 -10.78 -0.06
N VAL A 276 -6.88 -10.16 0.82
CA VAL A 276 -6.28 -8.85 0.61
C VAL A 276 -4.89 -9.05 0.03
N HIS A 277 -4.64 -8.50 -1.15
CA HIS A 277 -3.39 -8.74 -1.87
C HIS A 277 -2.80 -7.46 -2.44
N GLY A 278 -1.51 -7.48 -2.77
CA GLY A 278 -0.79 -6.37 -3.37
C GLY A 278 0.67 -6.74 -3.64
N GLY A 279 1.49 -5.77 -4.06
CA GLY A 279 2.92 -5.94 -4.27
C GLY A 279 3.33 -6.60 -5.60
N VAL A 280 2.46 -7.43 -6.19
CA VAL A 280 2.64 -8.04 -7.51
C VAL A 280 1.33 -8.04 -8.30
N LYS A 281 1.42 -8.06 -9.63
CA LYS A 281 0.24 -8.21 -10.50
C LYS A 281 -0.45 -9.54 -10.19
N TYR A 282 -1.70 -9.49 -9.74
CA TYR A 282 -2.40 -10.70 -9.27
C TYR A 282 -2.89 -11.61 -10.41
N THR A 283 -3.25 -11.05 -11.57
CA THR A 283 -3.87 -11.79 -12.68
C THR A 283 -3.19 -13.12 -13.02
N PRO A 284 -1.85 -13.23 -13.12
CA PRO A 284 -1.17 -14.49 -13.42
C PRO A 284 -1.25 -15.54 -12.29
N PHE A 285 -1.48 -15.11 -11.05
CA PHE A 285 -1.57 -15.99 -9.88
C PHE A 285 -2.96 -16.58 -9.68
N ILE A 286 -3.99 -16.01 -10.31
CA ILE A 286 -5.40 -16.38 -10.09
C ILE A 286 -5.61 -17.91 -10.16
N PRO A 287 -5.26 -18.63 -11.25
CA PRO A 287 -5.56 -20.06 -11.33
C PRO A 287 -4.84 -20.88 -10.26
N ARG A 288 -3.58 -20.55 -9.95
CA ARG A 288 -2.78 -21.26 -8.93
C ARG A 288 -3.31 -21.02 -7.52
N VAL A 289 -3.69 -19.78 -7.22
CA VAL A 289 -4.25 -19.42 -5.92
C VAL A 289 -5.62 -20.08 -5.74
N ASN A 290 -6.45 -20.10 -6.77
CA ASN A 290 -7.75 -20.78 -6.74
C ASN A 290 -7.59 -22.29 -6.54
N GLU A 291 -6.69 -22.93 -7.29
CA GLU A 291 -6.38 -24.36 -7.13
C GLU A 291 -5.91 -24.67 -5.70
N ALA A 292 -4.92 -23.92 -5.18
CA ALA A 292 -4.40 -24.13 -3.84
C ALA A 292 -5.47 -23.95 -2.76
N VAL A 293 -6.38 -22.99 -2.94
CA VAL A 293 -7.36 -22.64 -1.92
C VAL A 293 -8.62 -23.48 -2.00
N PHE A 294 -9.15 -23.73 -3.20
CA PHE A 294 -10.45 -24.38 -3.40
C PHE A 294 -10.38 -25.74 -4.08
N GLY A 295 -9.20 -26.17 -4.54
CA GLY A 295 -9.02 -27.40 -5.32
C GLY A 295 -9.62 -27.34 -6.73
N ASP A 296 -9.91 -26.12 -7.21
CA ASP A 296 -10.46 -25.86 -8.54
C ASP A 296 -9.94 -24.49 -9.03
N PRO A 297 -9.27 -24.40 -10.19
CA PRO A 297 -8.71 -23.15 -10.67
C PRO A 297 -9.77 -22.13 -11.11
N GLU A 298 -11.02 -22.55 -11.32
CA GLU A 298 -12.13 -21.72 -11.81
C GLU A 298 -12.98 -21.13 -10.67
N VAL A 299 -12.75 -21.53 -9.43
CA VAL A 299 -13.43 -21.01 -8.24
C VAL A 299 -12.59 -19.89 -7.62
N ASP A 300 -13.09 -18.65 -7.60
CA ASP A 300 -12.43 -17.52 -6.93
C ASP A 300 -12.86 -17.37 -5.47
N PHE A 301 -12.09 -16.58 -4.73
CA PHE A 301 -12.48 -16.06 -3.43
C PHE A 301 -13.84 -15.35 -3.48
N PRO A 302 -14.64 -15.44 -2.40
CA PRO A 302 -15.87 -14.66 -2.28
C PRO A 302 -15.62 -13.17 -2.40
N THR A 303 -14.51 -12.67 -1.84
CA THR A 303 -14.08 -11.28 -1.97
C THR A 303 -12.57 -11.19 -2.04
N ARG A 304 -12.09 -10.41 -3.01
CA ARG A 304 -10.70 -9.96 -3.10
C ARG A 304 -10.65 -8.45 -2.91
N LEU A 305 -9.53 -7.97 -2.39
CA LEU A 305 -9.29 -6.55 -2.25
C LEU A 305 -7.82 -6.28 -2.58
N GLU A 306 -7.60 -5.62 -3.72
CA GLU A 306 -6.27 -5.27 -4.19
C GLU A 306 -5.76 -3.95 -3.59
N LEU A 307 -4.50 -3.96 -3.19
CA LEU A 307 -3.78 -2.85 -2.58
C LEU A 307 -2.58 -2.48 -3.43
N TYR A 308 -2.29 -1.18 -3.48
CA TYR A 308 -1.02 -0.66 -3.98
C TYR A 308 -0.25 0.08 -2.88
N PRO A 309 0.41 -0.65 -1.96
CA PRO A 309 1.32 -0.08 -0.99
C PRO A 309 2.76 -0.09 -1.49
N ALA A 310 3.57 0.83 -0.97
CA ALA A 310 5.02 0.82 -1.06
C ALA A 310 5.64 1.28 0.25
N SER A 311 6.95 1.12 0.39
CA SER A 311 7.69 1.59 1.56
C SER A 311 7.60 3.10 1.75
N GLU A 312 7.41 3.84 0.65
CA GLU A 312 7.28 5.29 0.58
C GLU A 312 5.87 5.80 0.90
N GLY A 313 4.84 4.94 0.87
CA GLY A 313 3.45 5.30 1.18
C GLY A 313 2.42 4.34 0.59
N PHE A 314 1.17 4.48 1.02
CA PHE A 314 0.06 3.64 0.56
C PHE A 314 -0.72 4.33 -0.57
N ILE A 315 -0.37 4.01 -1.82
CA ILE A 315 -0.72 4.77 -3.02
C ILE A 315 -2.18 4.63 -3.41
N ALA A 316 -2.69 3.42 -3.57
CA ALA A 316 -4.04 3.17 -4.05
C ALA A 316 -4.68 1.92 -3.45
N ILE A 317 -6.00 1.84 -3.53
CA ILE A 317 -6.80 0.73 -3.01
C ILE A 317 -7.99 0.46 -3.92
N GLN A 318 -8.33 -0.82 -4.11
CA GLN A 318 -9.55 -1.22 -4.79
C GLN A 318 -10.77 -0.71 -4.01
N ASP A 319 -11.63 0.05 -4.69
CA ASP A 319 -12.81 0.67 -4.08
C ASP A 319 -14.14 0.19 -4.70
N THR A 320 -14.07 -0.65 -5.73
CA THR A 320 -15.19 -1.21 -6.48
C THR A 320 -14.91 -2.68 -6.77
N GLN A 321 -15.86 -3.57 -6.51
CA GLN A 321 -15.70 -4.99 -6.84
C GLN A 321 -15.63 -5.20 -8.34
N ASP A 322 -14.78 -6.14 -8.76
CA ASP A 322 -14.63 -6.57 -10.16
C ASP A 322 -14.12 -5.48 -11.12
N ASP A 323 -13.83 -4.28 -10.61
CA ASP A 323 -13.09 -3.23 -11.32
C ASP A 323 -11.58 -3.45 -11.13
N PRO A 324 -10.77 -3.51 -12.21
CA PRO A 324 -9.32 -3.66 -12.10
C PRO A 324 -8.62 -2.37 -11.65
N GLY A 325 -9.29 -1.22 -11.70
CA GLY A 325 -8.74 0.07 -11.31
C GLY A 325 -8.69 0.27 -9.80
N LEU A 326 -7.54 0.72 -9.30
CA LEU A 326 -7.32 1.08 -7.89
C LEU A 326 -7.51 2.57 -7.72
N ARG A 327 -8.38 2.99 -6.79
CA ARG A 327 -8.58 4.41 -6.49
C ARG A 327 -7.36 4.96 -5.78
N LEU A 328 -6.78 6.04 -6.32
CA LEU A 328 -5.67 6.78 -5.71
C LEU A 328 -6.09 7.35 -4.35
N ASN A 329 -5.25 7.14 -3.33
CA ASN A 329 -5.46 7.66 -1.98
C ASN A 329 -5.06 9.13 -1.89
N THR A 330 -5.95 10.02 -2.33
CA THR A 330 -5.67 11.45 -2.42
C THR A 330 -5.69 12.19 -1.08
N ASP A 331 -6.22 11.62 -0.01
CA ASP A 331 -6.43 12.30 1.28
C ASP A 331 -5.59 11.75 2.45
N LEU A 332 -4.50 11.05 2.17
CA LEU A 332 -3.65 10.38 3.16
C LEU A 332 -2.22 10.95 3.26
N ASP A 333 -2.09 12.28 3.30
CA ASP A 333 -0.81 12.97 3.59
C ASP A 333 0.33 12.62 2.62
N VAL A 334 -0.03 12.36 1.36
CA VAL A 334 0.88 12.18 0.23
C VAL A 334 0.32 12.96 -0.96
N PHE A 335 1.18 13.68 -1.65
CA PHE A 335 0.88 14.34 -2.92
C PHE A 335 1.52 13.56 -4.07
N TYR A 336 0.76 13.32 -5.12
CA TYR A 336 1.16 12.53 -6.28
C TYR A 336 1.26 13.39 -7.53
N GLU A 337 2.32 13.13 -8.29
CA GLU A 337 2.48 13.58 -9.66
C GLU A 337 2.73 12.36 -10.56
N PHE A 338 2.47 12.54 -11.85
CA PHE A 338 2.55 11.49 -12.86
C PHE A 338 3.37 12.03 -14.02
N VAL A 339 4.50 11.39 -14.31
CA VAL A 339 5.40 11.80 -15.39
C VAL A 339 5.25 10.80 -16.54
N PRO A 340 4.98 11.21 -17.79
CA PRO A 340 4.91 10.30 -18.92
C PRO A 340 6.18 9.42 -19.00
N LEU A 341 6.00 8.12 -19.24
CA LEU A 341 7.10 7.17 -19.23
C LEU A 341 8.21 7.52 -20.24
N ASP A 342 7.85 8.10 -21.38
CA ASP A 342 8.76 8.57 -22.42
C ASP A 342 9.48 9.88 -22.07
N GLU A 343 9.02 10.61 -21.06
CA GLU A 343 9.62 11.87 -20.62
C GLU A 343 10.48 11.75 -19.36
N ILE A 344 10.39 10.65 -18.60
CA ILE A 344 10.98 10.54 -17.25
C ILE A 344 12.51 10.76 -17.20
N ASP A 345 13.22 10.42 -18.27
CA ASP A 345 14.68 10.59 -18.38
C ASP A 345 15.09 11.97 -18.92
N SER A 346 14.13 12.86 -19.19
CA SER A 346 14.39 14.25 -19.58
C SER A 346 14.94 15.07 -18.41
N GLU A 347 15.72 16.11 -18.68
CA GLU A 347 16.28 16.99 -17.63
C GLU A 347 15.21 17.67 -16.77
N ASN A 348 14.09 18.04 -17.40
CA ASN A 348 12.94 18.68 -16.75
C ASN A 348 11.65 17.99 -17.18
N PRO A 349 11.36 16.79 -16.67
CA PRO A 349 10.23 16.00 -17.13
C PRO A 349 8.91 16.70 -16.75
N ARG A 350 7.95 16.70 -17.69
CA ARG A 350 6.63 17.24 -17.38
C ARG A 350 5.90 16.31 -16.43
N ALA A 351 5.33 16.89 -15.38
CA ALA A 351 4.61 16.16 -14.36
C ALA A 351 3.15 16.65 -14.31
N PHE A 352 2.23 15.71 -14.20
CA PHE A 352 0.80 15.94 -14.20
C PHE A 352 0.20 15.58 -12.84
N THR A 353 -0.79 16.34 -12.39
CA THR A 353 -1.65 15.91 -11.27
C THR A 353 -2.69 14.91 -11.79
N CYS A 354 -3.34 14.17 -10.89
CA CYS A 354 -4.27 13.09 -11.27
C CYS A 354 -5.46 13.54 -12.13
N ASP A 355 -5.81 14.83 -12.18
CA ASP A 355 -6.87 15.42 -13.01
C ASP A 355 -6.39 15.89 -14.40
N ARG A 356 -5.08 15.83 -14.64
CA ARG A 356 -4.41 16.33 -15.84
C ARG A 356 -3.70 15.24 -16.65
N VAL A 357 -3.76 13.99 -16.18
CA VAL A 357 -3.30 12.80 -16.91
C VAL A 357 -4.24 12.48 -18.07
N GLN A 358 -3.83 11.56 -18.94
CA GLN A 358 -4.60 11.05 -20.06
C GLN A 358 -4.71 9.52 -19.95
N THR A 359 -5.88 8.97 -20.25
CA THR A 359 -6.05 7.51 -20.33
C THR A 359 -5.26 6.94 -21.51
N GLY A 360 -4.73 5.73 -21.36
CA GLY A 360 -3.89 5.08 -22.37
C GLY A 360 -2.45 5.61 -22.43
N VAL A 361 -2.10 6.64 -21.66
CA VAL A 361 -0.72 7.08 -21.45
C VAL A 361 -0.16 6.39 -20.21
N ARG A 362 1.06 5.88 -20.32
CA ARG A 362 1.82 5.27 -19.23
C ARG A 362 2.57 6.34 -18.46
N TYR A 363 2.40 6.35 -17.14
CA TYR A 363 3.03 7.32 -16.25
C TYR A 363 3.88 6.66 -15.19
N VAL A 364 5.07 7.21 -14.93
CA VAL A 364 5.85 6.94 -13.74
C VAL A 364 5.25 7.71 -12.56
N VAL A 365 5.02 7.02 -11.45
CA VAL A 365 4.49 7.63 -10.22
C VAL A 365 5.59 8.42 -9.50
N VAL A 366 5.28 9.67 -9.18
CA VAL A 366 6.17 10.59 -8.45
C VAL A 366 5.45 11.06 -7.18
N MET A 367 6.15 11.06 -6.06
CA MET A 367 5.53 11.24 -4.73
C MET A 367 6.19 12.38 -3.95
N THR A 368 5.37 13.15 -3.24
CA THR A 368 5.81 14.01 -2.15
C THR A 368 5.14 13.54 -0.87
N THR A 369 5.92 13.10 0.11
CA THR A 369 5.42 12.31 1.23
C THR A 369 5.51 13.06 2.56
N CYS A 370 4.67 12.69 3.51
CA CYS A 370 4.78 13.13 4.91
C CYS A 370 5.96 12.51 5.67
N ALA A 371 7.00 12.03 4.98
CA ALA A 371 8.24 11.51 5.57
C ALA A 371 9.52 12.14 4.97
N GLY A 372 9.38 13.17 4.13
CA GLY A 372 10.52 13.93 3.63
C GLY A 372 11.09 13.45 2.29
N LEU A 373 10.32 12.68 1.53
CA LEU A 373 10.60 12.47 0.11
C LEU A 373 9.83 13.51 -0.71
N TYR A 374 10.51 14.22 -1.61
CA TYR A 374 9.95 15.33 -2.40
C TYR A 374 10.16 15.08 -3.89
N ARG A 375 9.07 15.04 -4.66
CA ARG A 375 9.07 14.64 -6.08
C ARG A 375 9.93 13.39 -6.34
N TYR A 376 9.75 12.39 -5.48
CA TYR A 376 10.48 11.15 -5.48
C TYR A 376 9.90 10.14 -6.48
N ILE A 377 10.74 9.56 -7.32
CA ILE A 377 10.39 8.50 -8.26
C ILE A 377 10.32 7.16 -7.51
N ILE A 378 9.13 6.58 -7.39
CA ILE A 378 8.95 5.23 -6.82
C ILE A 378 9.39 4.12 -7.78
N GLY A 379 9.30 4.39 -9.09
CA GLY A 379 9.74 3.48 -10.15
C GLY A 379 8.64 2.56 -10.70
N ASP A 380 7.42 2.63 -10.20
CA ASP A 380 6.26 1.95 -10.78
C ASP A 380 5.67 2.76 -11.95
N VAL A 381 5.13 2.04 -12.93
CA VAL A 381 4.43 2.60 -14.10
C VAL A 381 2.95 2.27 -13.98
N VAL A 382 2.10 3.28 -14.16
CA VAL A 382 0.65 3.19 -14.06
C VAL A 382 -0.06 3.72 -15.30
N GLU A 383 -1.26 3.22 -15.54
CA GLU A 383 -2.22 3.76 -16.50
C GLU A 383 -3.52 4.12 -15.78
N PHE A 384 -4.17 5.20 -16.18
CA PHE A 384 -5.46 5.62 -15.62
C PHE A 384 -6.63 5.02 -16.38
N ASP A 385 -7.64 4.56 -15.63
CA ASP A 385 -8.92 4.09 -16.17
C ASP A 385 -10.01 5.17 -16.03
N THR A 386 -9.97 5.95 -14.95
CA THR A 386 -10.86 7.08 -14.73
C THR A 386 -10.11 8.30 -14.20
N ILE A 387 -10.54 9.49 -14.63
CA ILE A 387 -9.91 10.78 -14.30
C ILE A 387 -10.93 11.68 -13.58
N PRO A 388 -10.54 12.35 -12.47
CA PRO A 388 -11.39 13.29 -11.75
C PRO A 388 -11.60 14.59 -12.52
N ASP A 389 -12.59 15.37 -12.06
CA ASP A 389 -12.88 16.69 -12.62
C ASP A 389 -11.67 17.62 -12.39
N PRO A 390 -11.26 18.42 -13.40
CA PRO A 390 -10.15 19.37 -13.27
C PRO A 390 -10.37 20.38 -12.16
N ASP A 391 -9.31 20.72 -11.41
CA ASP A 391 -9.40 21.83 -10.46
C ASP A 391 -9.40 23.18 -11.21
N PRO A 392 -10.45 24.02 -11.10
CA PRO A 392 -10.53 25.29 -11.81
C PRO A 392 -9.40 26.27 -11.48
N SER A 393 -8.82 26.17 -10.27
CA SER A 393 -7.73 27.05 -9.85
C SER A 393 -6.44 26.82 -10.63
N THR A 394 -6.25 25.64 -11.22
CA THR A 394 -5.06 25.28 -12.01
C THR A 394 -5.09 25.83 -13.45
N GLY A 395 -6.09 26.65 -13.79
CA GLY A 395 -6.02 27.62 -14.89
C GLY A 395 -6.10 27.04 -16.30
N ALA A 396 -6.41 25.76 -16.47
CA ALA A 396 -6.40 25.15 -17.79
C ALA A 396 -7.77 24.66 -18.23
N ALA A 397 -8.10 24.99 -19.49
CA ALA A 397 -9.23 24.44 -20.23
C ALA A 397 -9.28 22.92 -20.05
N ALA A 398 -10.49 22.36 -20.00
CA ALA A 398 -10.73 20.92 -20.04
C ALA A 398 -9.97 20.35 -21.26
N ALA A 399 -8.74 19.88 -21.05
CA ALA A 399 -8.01 19.19 -22.09
C ALA A 399 -8.86 17.98 -22.40
N ALA A 400 -9.43 17.89 -23.60
CA ALA A 400 -10.41 16.87 -23.99
C ALA A 400 -10.01 15.52 -23.40
N HIS A 401 -10.60 15.18 -22.26
CA HIS A 401 -10.23 14.00 -21.50
C HIS A 401 -10.68 12.83 -22.37
N GLY A 402 -9.74 12.15 -23.02
CA GLY A 402 -10.04 10.89 -23.71
C GLY A 402 -10.49 9.78 -22.75
N GLY A 403 -10.54 10.07 -21.45
CA GLY A 403 -10.84 9.15 -20.37
C GLY A 403 -12.24 9.25 -19.80
N ARG A 404 -12.67 8.17 -19.15
CA ARG A 404 -13.93 8.11 -18.44
C ARG A 404 -13.87 8.96 -17.17
N ALA A 405 -14.86 9.84 -16.98
CA ALA A 405 -14.96 10.66 -15.77
C ALA A 405 -15.25 9.80 -14.53
N GLY A 406 -14.57 10.05 -13.41
CA GLY A 406 -14.77 9.33 -12.15
C GLY A 406 -13.70 9.66 -11.10
N PRO A 407 -13.70 8.97 -9.95
CA PRO A 407 -12.56 9.01 -9.03
C PRO A 407 -11.24 8.68 -9.77
N PRO A 408 -10.08 9.20 -9.37
CA PRO A 408 -8.81 8.83 -10.00
C PRO A 408 -8.53 7.34 -9.78
N ARG A 409 -8.73 6.50 -10.80
CA ARG A 409 -8.42 5.06 -10.75
C ARG A 409 -7.30 4.72 -11.70
N LEU A 410 -6.37 3.92 -11.20
CA LEU A 410 -5.16 3.53 -11.93
C LEU A 410 -4.89 2.03 -11.80
N ARG A 411 -4.17 1.49 -12.78
CA ARG A 411 -3.62 0.13 -12.77
C ARG A 411 -2.11 0.21 -12.82
N ILE A 412 -1.44 -0.67 -12.08
CA ILE A 412 0.00 -0.87 -12.22
C ILE A 412 0.24 -1.70 -13.48
N VAL A 413 1.00 -1.17 -14.42
CA VAL A 413 1.28 -1.81 -15.71
C VAL A 413 2.76 -2.16 -15.89
N GLY A 414 3.64 -1.73 -15.00
CA GLY A 414 5.05 -2.04 -15.11
C GLY A 414 5.94 -1.36 -14.08
N ARG A 415 7.25 -1.43 -14.34
CA ARG A 415 8.31 -0.74 -13.60
C ARG A 415 9.19 0.01 -14.59
N HIS A 416 9.55 1.24 -14.26
CA HIS A 416 10.47 2.07 -15.04
C HIS A 416 11.91 1.53 -14.94
N ARG A 417 12.30 0.93 -13.79
CA ARG A 417 13.59 0.25 -13.61
C ARG A 417 13.38 -1.16 -13.06
N HIS A 418 13.99 -2.15 -13.71
CA HIS A 418 13.90 -3.56 -13.32
C HIS A 418 14.93 -3.88 -12.22
N PHE A 419 14.48 -4.55 -11.15
CA PHE A 419 15.36 -5.12 -10.12
C PHE A 419 14.86 -6.50 -9.76
N ILE A 420 15.67 -7.54 -9.82
CA ILE A 420 15.25 -8.87 -9.35
C ILE A 420 15.32 -8.90 -7.82
N ASN A 421 14.23 -9.27 -7.13
CA ASN A 421 14.28 -9.60 -5.70
C ASN A 421 14.60 -11.10 -5.53
N ALA A 422 14.94 -11.54 -4.31
CA ALA A 422 15.37 -12.92 -4.03
C ALA A 422 14.33 -14.02 -4.40
N PHE A 423 13.08 -13.62 -4.71
CA PHE A 423 11.99 -14.50 -5.13
C PHE A 423 11.64 -14.38 -6.63
N GLY A 424 12.38 -13.59 -7.42
CA GLY A 424 12.16 -13.43 -8.86
C GLY A 424 10.95 -12.57 -9.26
N GLU A 425 10.32 -11.86 -8.32
CA GLU A 425 8.95 -11.33 -8.44
C GLU A 425 8.81 -10.05 -9.28
N ASN A 426 9.92 -9.40 -9.62
CA ASN A 426 9.92 -8.16 -10.39
C ASN A 426 10.07 -8.37 -11.91
N LEU A 427 9.89 -9.60 -12.40
CA LEU A 427 9.67 -9.86 -13.83
C LEU A 427 8.24 -9.49 -14.20
N ILE A 428 7.94 -8.19 -14.29
CA ILE A 428 6.86 -7.76 -15.19
C ILE A 428 7.44 -7.83 -16.60
N VAL A 429 7.41 -9.02 -17.20
CA VAL A 429 7.63 -9.21 -18.63
C VAL A 429 6.29 -8.89 -19.32
N GLU A 430 5.98 -7.61 -19.43
CA GLU A 430 5.29 -7.16 -20.62
C GLU A 430 6.38 -6.59 -21.52
N HIS A 431 6.53 -7.16 -22.70
CA HIS A 431 7.48 -6.70 -23.70
C HIS A 431 7.36 -5.16 -23.82
N ILE A 432 8.42 -4.46 -23.41
CA ILE A 432 8.59 -3.02 -23.58
C ILE A 432 8.71 -2.72 -25.07
#